data_AF-A0A225VJ85-F1
#
_entry.id   AF-A0A225VJ85-F1
#
_cell.length_a   1.000
_cell.length_b   1.000
_cell.length_c   1.000
_cell.angle_alpha   90.00
_cell.angle_beta   90.00
_cell.angle_gamma   90.00
#
_symmetry.space_group_name_H-M   'P 1'
#
loop_
_entity.id
_entity.type
_entity.pdbx_description
1 polymer ?
#
loop_
_entity_poly.entity_id
_entity_poly.type
_entity_poly.pdbx_seq_one_letter_code
_entity_poly.pdbx_strand_id
1 'polypeptide(L)'
;DAEGVDPLTGQRERRRRIATAQYEEWRWANLKTVLHGEESTLTYRAARDAWKMSDHFVLCEGNVLYNVGTRPLRSDQQQEDAMLRQVVPSTMIPEVLQNCHDSLERGHQGVARTFYRVKLDYYWIGLYADVARHVRSCPDCSSR
;
A
#
# COMPACT_ATOMS: atom_id res chain seq x y z
N ASP A 1 -2.97 28.96 16.06
CA ASP A 1 -3.70 28.89 14.78
C ASP A 1 -3.41 27.53 14.14
N ALA A 2 -4.40 26.93 13.49
CA ALA A 2 -4.24 25.64 12.80
C ALA A 2 -4.65 25.84 11.35
N GLU A 3 -3.67 25.97 10.45
CA GLU A 3 -3.95 25.98 9.02
C GLU A 3 -4.51 24.62 8.62
N GLY A 4 -5.77 24.61 8.17
CA GLY A 4 -6.44 23.40 7.71
C GLY A 4 -5.85 22.93 6.39
N VAL A 5 -4.78 22.13 6.46
CA VAL A 5 -4.24 21.40 5.30
C VAL A 5 -5.40 20.61 4.68
N ASP A 6 -5.73 20.95 3.44
CA ASP A 6 -6.79 20.28 2.70
C ASP A 6 -6.57 18.75 2.72
N PRO A 7 -7.57 17.94 3.15
CA PRO A 7 -7.44 16.49 3.21
C PRO A 7 -7.02 15.86 1.88
N LEU A 8 -7.42 16.44 0.74
CA LEU A 8 -7.03 15.95 -0.59
C LEU A 8 -5.56 16.25 -0.88
N THR A 9 -5.06 17.41 -0.46
CA THR A 9 -3.63 17.79 -0.51
C THR A 9 -2.78 16.87 0.35
N GLY A 10 -3.17 16.60 1.60
CA GLY A 10 -2.48 15.64 2.46
C GLY A 10 -2.46 14.22 1.88
N GLN A 11 -3.56 13.76 1.28
CA GLN A 11 -3.63 12.47 0.60
C GLN A 11 -2.73 12.41 -0.65
N ARG A 12 -2.69 13.49 -1.45
CA ARG A 12 -1.81 13.62 -2.64
C ARG A 12 -0.33 13.61 -2.25
N GLU A 13 0.04 14.33 -1.20
CA GLU A 13 1.41 14.38 -0.71
C GLU A 13 1.87 13.01 -0.18
N ARG A 14 1.04 12.33 0.63
CA ARG A 14 1.33 10.96 1.08
C ARG A 14 1.47 9.99 -0.10
N ARG A 15 0.60 10.08 -1.12
CA ARG A 15 0.72 9.27 -2.36
C ARG A 15 2.09 9.49 -3.04
N ARG A 16 2.57 10.74 -3.11
CA ARG A 16 3.89 11.12 -3.65
C ARG A 16 5.04 10.58 -2.79
N ARG A 17 5.00 10.72 -1.47
CA ARG A 17 6.08 10.23 -0.59
C ARG A 17 6.19 8.69 -0.61
N ILE A 18 5.06 7.98 -0.68
CA ILE A 18 5.05 6.53 -0.96
C ILE A 18 5.68 6.23 -2.33
N ALA A 19 5.36 6.99 -3.38
CA ALA A 19 5.91 6.78 -4.73
C ALA A 19 7.44 6.91 -4.79
N THR A 20 8.03 7.85 -4.04
CA THR A 20 9.47 8.01 -3.86
C THR A 20 10.08 6.82 -3.11
N ALA A 21 9.54 6.48 -1.94
CA ALA A 21 10.07 5.39 -1.11
C ALA A 21 10.01 4.00 -1.79
N GLN A 22 9.14 3.81 -2.79
CA GLN A 22 9.13 2.62 -3.65
C GLN A 22 10.40 2.44 -4.52
N TYR A 23 11.30 3.43 -4.58
CA TYR A 23 12.62 3.30 -5.20
C TYR A 23 13.74 3.03 -4.19
N GLU A 24 13.54 3.39 -2.92
CA GLU A 24 14.51 3.16 -1.84
C GLU A 24 14.59 1.67 -1.46
N GLU A 25 13.47 0.95 -1.58
CA GLU A 25 13.42 -0.50 -1.40
C GLU A 25 13.74 -1.23 -2.71
N TRP A 26 14.92 -1.86 -2.75
CA TRP A 26 15.45 -2.65 -3.88
C TRP A 26 14.43 -3.61 -4.51
N ARG A 27 13.52 -4.19 -3.70
CA ARG A 27 12.49 -5.12 -4.18
C ARG A 27 11.49 -4.44 -5.12
N TRP A 28 11.01 -3.26 -4.74
CA TRP A 28 10.06 -2.51 -5.52
C TRP A 28 10.77 -1.78 -6.66
N ALA A 29 11.99 -1.26 -6.44
CA ALA A 29 12.82 -0.68 -7.48
C ALA A 29 13.06 -1.65 -8.65
N ASN A 30 13.59 -2.85 -8.37
CA ASN A 30 13.80 -3.90 -9.38
C ASN A 30 12.50 -4.29 -10.10
N LEU A 31 11.37 -4.32 -9.38
CA LEU A 31 10.07 -4.62 -9.97
C LEU A 31 9.56 -3.48 -10.88
N LYS A 32 9.79 -2.20 -10.54
CA LYS A 32 9.53 -1.10 -11.47
C LYS A 32 10.39 -1.24 -12.72
N THR A 33 11.68 -1.52 -12.60
CA THR A 33 12.61 -1.71 -13.72
C THR A 33 12.16 -2.84 -14.67
N VAL A 34 11.71 -3.99 -14.14
CA VAL A 34 11.12 -5.06 -14.98
C VAL A 34 9.81 -4.62 -15.63
N LEU A 35 8.95 -3.88 -14.92
CA LEU A 35 7.69 -3.36 -15.49
C LEU A 35 7.89 -2.22 -16.52
N HIS A 36 9.10 -1.65 -16.63
CA HIS A 36 9.49 -0.72 -17.69
C HIS A 36 10.13 -1.39 -18.93
N GLY A 37 10.46 -2.69 -18.86
CA GLY A 37 11.27 -3.36 -19.89
C GLY A 37 12.76 -2.97 -19.84
N GLU A 38 13.24 -2.52 -18.67
CA GLU A 38 14.62 -2.12 -18.41
C GLU A 38 15.43 -3.22 -17.70
N GLU A 39 14.97 -4.48 -17.72
CA GLU A 39 15.55 -5.58 -16.92
C GLU A 39 17.00 -5.92 -17.27
N SER A 40 17.50 -5.45 -18.42
CA SER A 40 18.91 -5.51 -18.84
C SER A 40 19.85 -4.73 -17.91
N THR A 41 19.32 -3.78 -17.14
CA THR A 41 20.07 -3.04 -16.09
C THR A 41 20.24 -3.85 -14.80
N LEU A 42 19.51 -4.95 -14.64
CA LEU A 42 19.53 -5.79 -13.44
C LEU A 42 20.43 -7.03 -13.62
N THR A 43 20.89 -7.60 -12.50
CA THR A 43 21.46 -8.95 -12.55
C THR A 43 20.38 -9.97 -12.93
N TYR A 44 20.75 -11.03 -13.66
CA TYR A 44 19.82 -12.10 -14.06
C TYR A 44 18.95 -12.64 -12.91
N ARG A 45 19.52 -12.76 -11.70
CA ARG A 45 18.77 -13.18 -10.50
C ARG A 45 17.74 -12.15 -10.07
N ALA A 46 18.12 -10.87 -10.02
CA ALA A 46 17.21 -9.77 -9.66
C ALA A 46 16.06 -9.63 -10.67
N ALA A 47 16.38 -9.64 -11.98
CA ALA A 47 15.38 -9.64 -13.05
C ALA A 47 14.42 -10.84 -12.92
N ARG A 48 14.95 -12.06 -12.83
CA ARG A 48 14.14 -13.29 -12.70
C ARG A 48 13.27 -13.29 -11.45
N ASP A 49 13.78 -12.84 -10.30
CA ASP A 49 13.01 -12.84 -9.04
C ASP A 49 11.95 -11.73 -9.00
N ALA A 50 12.12 -10.62 -9.73
CA ALA A 50 11.09 -9.61 -9.96
C ALA A 50 10.03 -10.06 -10.98
N TRP A 51 10.44 -10.64 -12.12
CA TRP A 51 9.56 -11.13 -13.19
C TRP A 51 8.59 -12.22 -12.70
N LYS A 52 9.02 -13.08 -11.76
CA LYS A 52 8.14 -14.06 -11.08
C LYS A 52 6.91 -13.45 -10.38
N MET A 53 6.90 -12.14 -10.11
CA MET A 53 5.78 -11.48 -9.45
C MET A 53 5.14 -10.35 -10.26
N SER A 54 5.64 -10.01 -11.45
CA SER A 54 5.12 -8.88 -12.26
C SER A 54 3.65 -9.02 -12.62
N ASP A 55 3.15 -10.23 -12.84
CA ASP A 55 1.73 -10.53 -13.14
C ASP A 55 0.74 -10.10 -12.03
N HIS A 56 1.25 -9.67 -10.88
CA HIS A 56 0.45 -9.18 -9.76
C HIS A 56 0.63 -7.68 -9.49
N PHE A 57 1.39 -6.95 -10.31
CA PHE A 57 1.62 -5.52 -10.13
C PHE A 57 1.58 -4.75 -11.45
N VAL A 58 1.15 -3.50 -11.36
CA VAL A 58 1.12 -2.56 -12.49
C VAL A 58 1.72 -1.22 -12.07
N LEU A 59 2.28 -0.52 -13.05
CA LEU A 59 2.66 0.88 -12.91
C LEU A 59 1.49 1.76 -13.34
N CYS A 60 1.22 2.81 -12.58
CA CYS A 60 0.21 3.82 -12.89
C CYS A 60 0.84 5.22 -12.94
N GLU A 61 0.03 6.24 -13.21
CA GLU A 61 0.42 7.65 -13.24
C GLU A 61 1.37 8.05 -12.10
N GLY A 62 2.40 8.83 -12.42
CA GLY A 62 3.47 9.20 -11.47
C GLY A 62 4.46 8.07 -11.17
N ASN A 63 4.47 7.02 -12.00
CA ASN A 63 5.26 5.79 -11.83
C ASN A 63 5.06 5.13 -10.45
N VAL A 64 3.81 5.14 -9.99
CA VAL A 64 3.42 4.53 -8.71
C VAL A 64 3.13 3.06 -8.94
N LEU A 65 3.77 2.19 -8.17
CA LEU A 65 3.53 0.75 -8.19
C LEU A 65 2.24 0.41 -7.42
N TYR A 66 1.36 -0.34 -8.07
CA TYR A 66 0.13 -0.89 -7.51
C TYR A 66 0.13 -2.41 -7.59
N ASN A 67 -0.40 -3.08 -6.57
CA ASN A 67 -0.70 -4.50 -6.60
C ASN A 67 -2.13 -4.73 -7.11
N VAL A 68 -2.29 -5.64 -8.07
CA VAL A 68 -3.58 -6.05 -8.62
C VAL A 68 -4.20 -7.10 -7.71
N GLY A 69 -5.37 -6.79 -7.14
CA GLY A 69 -6.12 -7.74 -6.32
C GLY A 69 -6.89 -8.78 -7.15
N THR A 70 -6.59 -10.07 -6.96
CA THR A 70 -7.46 -11.15 -7.44
C THR A 70 -8.80 -11.13 -6.69
N ARG A 71 -9.91 -11.00 -7.43
CA ARG A 71 -11.27 -11.01 -6.87
C ARG A 71 -11.60 -12.40 -6.31
N PRO A 72 -12.21 -12.54 -5.13
CA PRO A 72 -12.84 -13.79 -4.73
C PRO A 72 -14.05 -14.03 -5.65
N LEU A 73 -14.13 -15.21 -6.26
CA LEU A 73 -15.16 -15.57 -7.25
C LEU A 73 -16.59 -15.48 -6.66
N ARG A 74 -17.30 -14.39 -6.98
CA ARG A 74 -18.76 -14.31 -6.99
C ARG A 74 -19.23 -13.56 -8.23
N SER A 75 -20.39 -13.95 -8.72
CA SER A 75 -20.77 -13.83 -10.13
C SER A 75 -21.54 -12.57 -10.47
N ASP A 76 -21.47 -12.24 -11.76
CA ASP A 76 -22.42 -11.43 -12.54
C ASP A 76 -22.39 -9.91 -12.32
N GLN A 77 -22.79 -9.22 -13.40
CA GLN A 77 -23.07 -7.79 -13.56
C GLN A 77 -21.94 -6.78 -13.24
N GLN A 78 -21.26 -6.35 -14.31
CA GLN A 78 -20.93 -4.95 -14.61
C GLN A 78 -20.16 -4.14 -13.54
N GLN A 79 -18.86 -4.40 -13.42
CA GLN A 79 -17.79 -3.45 -13.85
C GLN A 79 -16.42 -4.08 -13.56
N GLU A 80 -15.48 -4.00 -14.52
CA GLU A 80 -14.22 -4.76 -14.49
C GLU A 80 -13.05 -4.02 -13.83
N ASP A 81 -13.34 -3.02 -12.99
CA ASP A 81 -12.30 -2.27 -12.28
C ASP A 81 -11.45 -3.19 -11.39
N ALA A 82 -10.17 -3.32 -11.75
CA ALA A 82 -9.19 -4.04 -10.96
C ALA A 82 -8.99 -3.30 -9.61
N MET A 83 -9.01 -4.04 -8.50
CA MET A 83 -8.72 -3.44 -7.19
C MET A 83 -7.22 -3.17 -7.08
N LEU A 84 -6.81 -1.98 -7.54
CA LEU A 84 -5.45 -1.48 -7.50
C LEU A 84 -5.10 -0.98 -6.10
N ARG A 85 -4.20 -1.68 -5.43
CA ARG A 85 -3.74 -1.36 -4.06
C ARG A 85 -2.35 -0.74 -4.10
N GLN A 86 -2.17 0.48 -3.59
CA GLN A 86 -0.86 1.14 -3.64
C GLN A 86 0.16 0.33 -2.83
N VAL A 87 1.30 0.02 -3.43
CA VAL A 87 2.37 -0.70 -2.72
C VAL A 87 3.03 0.24 -1.71
N VAL A 88 3.04 -0.15 -0.44
CA VAL A 88 3.60 0.66 0.67
C VAL A 88 4.97 0.09 1.07
N PRO A 89 6.06 0.86 0.90
CA PRO A 89 7.37 0.54 1.46
C PRO A 89 7.34 0.46 2.97
N SER A 90 8.20 -0.36 3.58
CA SER A 90 8.28 -0.57 5.02
C SER A 90 8.50 0.72 5.81
N THR A 91 9.27 1.66 5.26
CA THR A 91 9.50 3.01 5.82
C THR A 91 8.21 3.83 5.95
N MET A 92 7.22 3.59 5.09
CA MET A 92 5.95 4.31 5.03
C MET A 92 4.80 3.59 5.77
N ILE A 93 4.99 2.33 6.20
CA ILE A 93 3.98 1.57 6.96
C ILE A 93 3.49 2.33 8.21
N PRO A 94 4.35 2.90 9.08
CA PRO A 94 3.90 3.55 10.30
C PRO A 94 2.96 4.72 10.01
N GLU A 95 3.29 5.57 9.03
CA GLU A 95 2.45 6.70 8.63
C GLU A 95 1.12 6.24 8.02
N VAL A 96 1.13 5.23 7.15
CA VAL A 96 -0.12 4.72 6.53
C VAL A 96 -1.04 4.13 7.59
N LEU A 97 -0.49 3.34 8.53
CA LEU A 97 -1.25 2.80 9.65
C LEU A 97 -1.81 3.90 10.55
N GLN A 98 -0.99 4.87 10.94
CA GLN A 98 -1.38 5.97 11.82
C GLN A 98 -2.46 6.86 11.19
N ASN A 99 -2.32 7.26 9.91
CA ASN A 99 -3.34 8.01 9.17
C ASN A 99 -4.67 7.26 9.11
N CYS A 100 -4.64 5.95 8.84
CA CYS A 100 -5.86 5.15 8.80
C CYS A 100 -6.47 5.04 10.21
N HIS A 101 -5.68 4.68 11.20
CA HIS A 101 -6.11 4.43 12.57
C HIS A 101 -6.69 5.68 13.23
N ASP A 102 -5.96 6.81 13.20
CA ASP A 102 -6.29 8.06 13.91
C ASP A 102 -7.32 8.94 13.18
N SER A 103 -7.89 8.47 12.06
CA SER A 103 -8.96 9.17 11.32
C SER A 103 -10.16 9.47 12.25
N LEU A 104 -10.19 10.70 12.77
CA LEU A 104 -10.79 11.05 14.07
C LEU A 104 -12.29 10.75 14.21
N GLU A 105 -13.02 10.71 13.10
CA GLU A 105 -14.47 10.61 13.05
C GLU A 105 -15.05 9.26 13.54
N ARG A 106 -14.26 8.16 13.55
CA ARG A 106 -14.85 6.79 13.53
C ARG A 106 -14.36 5.83 14.63
N GLY A 107 -13.47 6.29 15.50
CA GLY A 107 -13.04 5.59 16.72
C GLY A 107 -12.17 4.34 16.52
N HIS A 108 -11.67 3.80 17.64
CA HIS A 108 -10.74 2.68 17.70
C HIS A 108 -11.42 1.33 17.40
N GLN A 109 -11.56 1.02 16.12
CA GLN A 109 -12.36 -0.11 15.60
C GLN A 109 -11.68 -1.50 15.68
N GLY A 110 -10.58 -1.63 16.42
CA GLY A 110 -9.86 -2.89 16.59
C GLY A 110 -9.15 -3.43 15.33
N VAL A 111 -8.49 -4.58 15.48
CA VAL A 111 -7.56 -5.12 14.47
C VAL A 111 -8.27 -5.44 13.15
N ALA A 112 -9.36 -6.20 13.20
CA ALA A 112 -10.00 -6.74 11.99
C ALA A 112 -10.54 -5.63 11.07
N ARG A 113 -11.26 -4.64 11.62
CA ARG A 113 -11.88 -3.57 10.83
C ARG A 113 -10.83 -2.57 10.32
N THR A 114 -9.77 -2.32 11.09
CA THR A 114 -8.59 -1.57 10.62
C THR A 114 -7.90 -2.29 9.46
N PHE A 115 -7.69 -3.61 9.57
CA PHE A 115 -7.09 -4.44 8.53
C PHE A 115 -7.91 -4.43 7.24
N TYR A 116 -9.23 -4.62 7.33
CA TYR A 116 -10.09 -4.61 6.14
C TYR A 116 -10.01 -3.26 5.40
N ARG A 117 -10.09 -2.13 6.11
CA ARG A 117 -9.92 -0.80 5.52
C ARG A 117 -8.56 -0.64 4.83
N VAL A 118 -7.46 -0.91 5.54
CA VAL A 118 -6.09 -0.77 4.99
C VAL A 118 -5.89 -1.67 3.76
N LYS A 119 -6.46 -2.88 3.76
CA LYS A 119 -6.37 -3.85 2.65
C LYS A 119 -7.13 -3.43 1.37
N LEU A 120 -8.07 -2.48 1.44
CA LEU A 120 -8.77 -1.97 0.25
C LEU A 120 -7.85 -1.08 -0.60
N ASP A 121 -7.12 -0.18 0.05
CA ASP A 121 -6.34 0.87 -0.62
C ASP A 121 -4.84 0.53 -0.76
N TYR A 122 -4.31 -0.32 0.14
CA TYR A 122 -2.87 -0.53 0.31
C TYR A 122 -2.47 -2.02 0.26
N TYR A 123 -1.23 -2.25 -0.18
CA TYR A 123 -0.59 -3.57 -0.20
C TYR A 123 0.84 -3.46 0.35
N TRP A 124 1.21 -4.38 1.25
CA TRP A 124 2.60 -4.67 1.58
C TRP A 124 2.74 -6.07 2.18
N ILE A 125 3.97 -6.56 2.27
CA ILE A 125 4.28 -7.88 2.84
C ILE A 125 4.30 -7.75 4.35
N GLY A 126 3.37 -8.42 5.04
CA GLY A 126 3.22 -8.34 6.50
C GLY A 126 1.95 -7.61 6.98
N LEU A 127 1.17 -6.99 6.08
CA LEU A 127 0.03 -6.10 6.38
C LEU A 127 -0.84 -6.49 7.58
N TYR A 128 -1.28 -7.74 7.70
CA TYR A 128 -2.06 -8.18 8.86
C TYR A 128 -1.29 -8.10 10.20
N ALA A 129 -0.02 -8.54 10.20
CA ALA A 129 0.83 -8.54 11.39
C ALA A 129 1.17 -7.10 11.84
N ASP A 130 1.39 -6.19 10.90
CA ASP A 130 1.71 -4.79 11.22
C ASP A 130 0.49 -4.01 11.71
N VAL A 131 -0.68 -4.19 11.08
CA VAL A 131 -1.96 -3.67 11.60
C VAL A 131 -2.22 -4.22 13.01
N ALA A 132 -2.05 -5.54 13.21
CA ALA A 132 -2.27 -6.16 14.51
C ALA A 132 -1.28 -5.67 15.58
N ARG A 133 -0.04 -5.36 15.22
CA ARG A 133 0.95 -4.75 16.14
C ARG A 133 0.55 -3.32 16.51
N HIS A 134 0.32 -2.47 15.50
CA HIS A 134 0.01 -1.05 15.67
C HIS A 134 -1.25 -0.82 16.51
N VAL A 135 -2.34 -1.54 16.21
CA VAL A 135 -3.60 -1.43 16.98
C VAL A 135 -3.41 -1.92 18.43
N ARG A 136 -2.61 -2.96 18.67
CA ARG A 136 -2.32 -3.43 20.04
C ARG A 136 -1.42 -2.50 20.84
N SER A 137 -0.60 -1.68 20.18
CA SER A 137 0.24 -0.65 20.83
C SER A 137 -0.49 0.67 21.09
N CYS A 138 -1.72 0.87 20.59
CA CYS A 138 -2.49 2.07 20.89
C CYS A 138 -3.10 1.99 22.30
N PRO A 139 -2.85 2.98 23.19
CA PRO A 139 -3.42 3.01 24.54
C PRO A 139 -4.96 2.91 24.53
N ASP A 140 -5.63 3.68 23.67
CA ASP A 140 -7.08 3.77 23.55
C ASP A 140 -7.73 2.51 22.92
N CYS A 141 -6.93 1.68 22.26
CA CYS A 141 -7.32 0.32 21.84
C CYS A 141 -7.09 -0.72 22.93
N SER A 142 -6.01 -0.58 23.70
CA SER A 142 -5.58 -1.57 24.71
C SER A 142 -6.35 -1.48 26.04
N SER A 143 -7.11 -0.41 26.23
CA SER A 143 -7.92 -0.11 27.42
C SER A 143 -9.42 -0.39 27.22
N ARG A 144 -9.79 -1.15 26.19
CA ARG A 144 -11.17 -1.45 25.75
C ARG A 144 -11.46 -2.94 25.67
#